data_AF-A0A9D2F531-F1
#
_entry.id   AF-A0A9D2F531-F1
#
_cell.length_a   1.000
_cell.length_b   1.000
_cell.length_c   1.000
_cell.angle_alpha   90.00
_cell.angle_beta   90.00
_cell.angle_gamma   90.00
#
_symmetry.space_group_name_H-M   'P 1'
#
loop_
_entity.id
_entity.type
_entity.pdbx_description
1 polymer ?
#
loop_
_entity_poly.entity_id
_entity_poly.type
_entity_poly.pdbx_seq_one_letter_code
_entity_poly.pdbx_strand_id
1 'polypeptide(L)' 'MELLEISAPTPDLVSELVHVWRQSVVETHHFLTEKDIDDIANFVPQAIMAVEHLVILKNADNQI' A
#
# COMPACT_ATOMS: atom_id res chain seq x y z
N MET A 1 3.44 -18.53 1.51
CA MET A 1 3.81 -17.38 0.69
C MET A 1 3.25 -17.62 -0.69
N GLU A 2 2.35 -16.75 -1.14
CA GLU A 2 1.64 -16.86 -2.42
C GLU A 2 1.64 -15.50 -3.11
N LEU A 3 1.97 -15.48 -4.40
CA LEU A 3 2.01 -14.27 -5.21
C LEU A 3 0.78 -14.25 -6.12
N LEU A 4 0.03 -13.15 -6.08
CA LEU A 4 -1.26 -13.01 -6.74
C LEU A 4 -1.30 -11.71 -7.54
N GLU A 5 -1.81 -11.79 -8.76
CA GLU A 5 -2.17 -10.60 -9.54
C GLU A 5 -3.64 -10.24 -9.29
N ILE A 6 -3.88 -8.97 -8.98
CA ILE A 6 -5.19 -8.43 -8.61
C ILE A 6 -5.65 -7.45 -9.69
N SER A 7 -6.69 -7.82 -10.43
CA SER A 7 -7.22 -6.99 -11.52
C SER A 7 -8.16 -5.88 -11.03
N ALA A 8 -8.73 -6.01 -9.83
CA ALA A 8 -9.62 -5.01 -9.22
C ALA A 8 -9.50 -5.06 -7.69
N PRO A 9 -8.66 -4.21 -7.06
CA PRO A 9 -8.49 -4.24 -5.61
C PRO A 9 -9.72 -3.73 -4.89
N THR A 10 -10.12 -4.43 -3.82
CA THR A 10 -11.21 -3.99 -2.95
C THR A 10 -10.78 -2.81 -2.07
N PRO A 11 -11.71 -2.00 -1.55
CA PRO A 11 -11.37 -0.92 -0.63
C PRO A 11 -10.55 -1.39 0.60
N ASP A 12 -10.87 -2.57 1.13
CA ASP A 12 -10.15 -3.17 2.26
C ASP A 12 -8.70 -3.51 1.90
N LEU A 13 -8.48 -4.12 0.73
CA LEU A 13 -7.14 -4.41 0.22
C LEU A 13 -6.34 -3.12 -0.02
N VAL A 14 -6.96 -2.09 -0.59
CA VAL A 14 -6.31 -0.79 -0.78
C VAL A 14 -5.90 -0.20 0.57
N SER A 15 -6.75 -0.28 1.59
CA SER A 15 -6.44 0.19 2.94
C SER A 15 -5.26 -0.55 3.56
N GLU A 16 -5.18 -1.88 3.38
CA GLU A 16 -4.06 -2.69 3.86
C GLU A 16 -2.75 -2.30 3.15
N LEU A 17 -2.79 -2.11 1.83
CA LEU A 17 -1.63 -1.67 1.05
C LEU A 17 -1.17 -0.25 1.41
N VAL A 18 -2.09 0.66 1.74
CA VAL A 18 -1.76 1.99 2.26
C VAL A 18 -1.07 1.89 3.62
N HIS A 19 -1.47 0.93 4.47
CA HIS A 19 -0.79 0.69 5.73
C HIS A 19 0.64 0.20 5.51
N VAL A 20 0.85 -0.78 4.63
CA VAL A 20 2.19 -1.28 4.25
C VAL A 20 3.05 -0.14 3.68
N TRP A 21 2.50 0.66 2.78
CA TRP A 21 3.17 1.84 2.24
C TRP A 21 3.60 2.81 3.36
N ARG A 22 2.70 3.14 4.30
CA ARG A 22 3.04 4.05 5.42
C ARG A 22 4.17 3.49 6.27
N GLN A 23 4.13 2.21 6.64
CA GLN A 23 5.21 1.57 7.40
C GLN A 23 6.54 1.69 6.65
N SER A 24 6.55 1.43 5.33
CA SER A 24 7.75 1.56 4.51
C SER A 24 8.30 2.99 4.47
N VAL A 25 7.42 3.99 4.33
CA VAL A 25 7.81 5.41 4.24
C VAL A 25 8.35 5.93 5.57
N VAL A 26 7.70 5.61 6.69
CA VAL A 26 8.16 6.01 8.04
C VAL A 26 9.60 5.53 8.30
N GLU A 27 9.93 4.31 7.87
CA GLU A 27 11.25 3.71 8.08
C GLU A 27 12.33 4.20 7.12
N THR A 28 11.98 4.77 5.96
CA THR A 28 12.97 5.05 4.89
C THR A 28 13.07 6.52 4.50
N HIS A 29 12.04 7.32 4.73
CA HIS A 29 11.95 8.72 4.29
C HIS A 29 12.01 9.69 5.48
N HIS A 30 13.06 9.62 6.30
CA HIS A 30 13.23 10.45 7.51
C HIS A 30 13.31 11.98 7.26
N PHE A 31 13.33 12.40 6.01
CA PHE A 31 13.25 13.82 5.63
C PHE A 31 11.81 14.35 5.60
N LEU A 32 10.81 13.46 5.59
CA LEU A 32 9.39 13.81 5.67
C LEU A 32 8.95 13.91 7.11
N THR A 33 8.14 14.91 7.42
CA THR A 33 7.42 14.99 8.69
C THR A 33 6.18 14.09 8.67
N GLU A 34 5.60 13.78 9.83
CA GLU A 34 4.33 13.05 9.92
C GLU A 34 3.22 13.73 9.10
N LYS A 35 3.19 15.07 9.12
CA LYS A 35 2.25 15.86 8.32
C LYS A 35 2.47 15.65 6.82
N ASP A 36 3.71 15.63 6.36
CA ASP A 36 3.99 15.38 4.93
C ASP A 36 3.52 13.98 4.52
N ILE A 37 3.74 12.98 5.39
CA ILE A 37 3.27 11.61 5.15
C ILE A 37 1.74 11.56 5.10
N ASP A 38 1.04 12.23 6.02
CA ASP A 38 -0.42 12.34 6.03
C ASP A 38 -0.94 13.02 4.76
N ASP A 39 -0.30 14.12 4.33
CA ASP A 39 -0.69 14.86 3.14
C ASP A 39 -0.51 13.98 1.88
N ILE A 40 0.58 13.22 1.77
CA ILE A 40 0.82 12.26 0.67
C ILE A 40 -0.18 11.10 0.73
N ALA A 41 -0.47 10.56 1.92
CA ALA A 41 -1.36 9.41 2.10
C ALA A 41 -2.75 9.62 1.48
N ASN A 42 -3.22 10.86 1.38
CA ASN A 42 -4.49 11.18 0.71
C ASN A 42 -4.54 10.78 -0.77
N PHE A 43 -3.39 10.68 -1.44
CA PHE A 43 -3.29 10.35 -2.86
C PHE A 43 -2.94 8.88 -3.13
N VAL A 44 -2.40 8.19 -2.13
CA VAL A 44 -1.91 6.80 -2.26
C VAL A 44 -3.01 5.80 -2.65
N PRO A 45 -4.24 5.83 -2.09
CA PRO A 45 -5.30 4.94 -2.51
C PRO A 45 -5.58 5.02 -4.01
N GLN A 46 -5.64 6.24 -4.54
CA GLN A 46 -5.88 6.47 -5.96
C GLN A 46 -4.71 5.98 -6.81
N ALA A 47 -3.46 6.20 -6.37
CA ALA A 47 -2.28 5.71 -7.05
C ALA A 47 -2.26 4.17 -7.14
N ILE A 48 -2.62 3.49 -6.04
CA ILE A 48 -2.73 2.01 -6.01
C ILE A 48 -3.82 1.53 -6.98
N MET A 49 -4.99 2.17 -7.00
CA MET A 49 -6.08 1.78 -7.91
C MET A 49 -5.76 2.05 -9.39
N ALA A 50 -4.80 2.94 -9.68
CA ALA A 50 -4.45 3.35 -11.04
C ALA A 50 -3.38 2.47 -11.68
N VAL A 51 -2.74 1.55 -10.94
CA VAL A 51 -1.73 0.66 -11.52
C VAL A 51 -2.39 -0.39 -12.41
N GLU A 52 -1.79 -0.67 -13.57
CA GLU A 52 -2.34 -1.62 -14.54
C GLU A 52 -2.24 -3.08 -14.06
N HIS A 53 -1.13 -3.40 -13.38
CA HIS A 53 -0.86 -4.74 -12.85
C HIS A 53 -0.49 -4.64 -11.37
N LEU A 54 -1.46 -4.91 -10.49
CA LEU A 54 -1.23 -4.97 -9.05
C LEU A 54 -0.87 -6.40 -8.65
N VAL A 55 0.37 -6.61 -8.24
CA VAL A 55 0.84 -7.91 -7.76
C VAL A 55 1.11 -7.82 -6.26
N ILE A 56 0.53 -8.74 -5.49
CA ILE A 56 0.72 -8.81 -4.03
C ILE A 56 1.34 -10.14 -3.63
N LEU A 57 2.13 -10.12 -2.56
CA LEU A 57 2.63 -11.31 -1.89
C LEU A 57 1.87 -11.46 -0.58
N LYS A 58 1.28 -12.63 -0.35
CA LYS A 58 0.66 -12.96 0.93
C LYS A 58 1.47 -13.99 1.69
N ASN A 59 1.52 -13.84 3.01
CA ASN A 59 2.09 -14.83 3.90
C ASN A 59 1.14 -16.05 4.09
N ALA A 60 1.53 -17.00 4.94
CA ALA A 60 0.72 -18.21 5.17
C ALA A 60 -0.62 -17.92 5.88
N ASP A 61 -0.72 -16.78 6.57
CA ASP A 61 -1.90 -16.32 7.29
C ASP A 61 -2.79 -15.41 6.43
N ASN A 62 -2.53 -15.35 5.11
CA ASN A 62 -3.27 -14.56 4.12
C ASN A 62 -3.17 -13.03 4.32
N GLN A 63 -2.13 -12.57 5.02
CA GLN A 63 -1.80 -11.16 5.23
C GLN A 63 -0.73 -10.71 4.22
N ILE A 64 -0.74 -9.42 3.87
CA ILE A 64 0.25 -8.80 2.97
C ILE A 64 1.51 -8.39 3.75
#